data_AF-E1YIM4-F1
#
_entry.id   AF-E1YIM4-F1
#
_cell.length_a   1.000
_cell.length_b   1.000
_cell.length_c   1.000
_cell.angle_alpha   90.00
_cell.angle_beta   90.00
_cell.angle_gamma   90.00
#
_symmetry.space_group_name_H-M   'P 1'
#
loop_
_entity.id
_entity.type
_entity.pdbx_description
1 polymer ?
#
loop_
_entity_poly.entity_id
_entity_poly.type
_entity_poly.pdbx_seq_one_letter_code
_entity_poly.pdbx_strand_id
1 'polypeptide(L)'
;MIRRHYKTVRNGISELDKTLLNFPTPGPVNNNPLDKKDHTAIQLVTGYSGFGVHTLLSVLTTFPNTYKNIIFVSVAAIDSGSFKGAEEVNALEQSVNNGLEKYVELARKLGFAADCRMTTGTDVVESAVNLCMEIAAEYPKSTVFTGQITFRLEKFYHKLLHNETAFAIQRHLQWHGLTTVILPIRMRV
;
A
#
# COMPACT_ATOMS: atom_id res chain seq x y z
N MET A 1 12.29 -26.46 -1.54
CA MET A 1 11.20 -25.93 -2.40
C MET A 1 10.89 -24.46 -2.15
N ILE A 2 10.83 -23.99 -0.90
CA ILE A 2 10.46 -22.62 -0.51
C ILE A 2 11.36 -21.54 -1.18
N ARG A 3 12.68 -21.70 -1.15
CA ARG A 3 13.64 -20.73 -1.74
C ARG A 3 13.47 -20.48 -3.24
N ARG A 4 13.03 -21.50 -4.01
CA ARG A 4 12.87 -21.37 -5.48
C ARG A 4 11.59 -20.61 -5.82
N HIS A 5 10.53 -20.79 -5.03
CA HIS A 5 9.28 -20.04 -5.15
C HIS A 5 9.46 -18.56 -4.81
N TYR A 6 10.15 -18.23 -3.70
CA TYR A 6 10.50 -16.84 -3.38
C TYR A 6 11.37 -16.19 -4.47
N LYS A 7 12.25 -16.96 -5.11
CA LYS A 7 13.06 -16.48 -6.24
C LYS A 7 12.19 -16.16 -7.46
N THR A 8 11.19 -16.99 -7.77
CA THR A 8 10.26 -16.75 -8.89
C THR A 8 9.33 -15.56 -8.63
N VAL A 9 8.78 -15.42 -7.42
CA VAL A 9 7.96 -14.26 -7.03
C VAL A 9 8.79 -12.98 -7.06
N ARG A 10 10.01 -13.02 -6.52
CA ARG A 10 10.96 -11.89 -6.58
C ARG A 10 11.34 -11.54 -8.01
N ASN A 11 11.44 -12.51 -8.91
CA ASN A 11 11.71 -12.25 -10.33
C ASN A 11 10.52 -11.59 -11.04
N GLY A 12 9.28 -12.04 -10.79
CA GLY A 12 8.08 -11.40 -11.35
C GLY A 12 7.84 -9.98 -10.80
N ILE A 13 8.14 -9.75 -9.51
CA ILE A 13 8.15 -8.41 -8.91
C ILE A 13 9.29 -7.57 -9.51
N SER A 14 10.48 -8.14 -9.70
CA SER A 14 11.61 -7.44 -10.31
C SER A 14 11.40 -7.09 -11.79
N GLU A 15 10.58 -7.86 -12.51
CA GLU A 15 10.21 -7.57 -13.90
C GLU A 15 9.18 -6.43 -13.95
N LEU A 16 8.19 -6.44 -13.05
CA LEU A 16 7.28 -5.30 -12.84
C LEU A 16 8.03 -4.04 -12.38
N ASP A 17 9.01 -4.17 -11.47
CA ASP A 17 9.87 -3.07 -11.03
C ASP A 17 10.64 -2.46 -12.22
N LYS A 18 11.25 -3.27 -13.08
CA LYS A 18 12.04 -2.77 -14.23
C LYS A 18 11.20 -2.02 -15.26
N THR A 19 9.94 -2.42 -15.46
CA THR A 19 9.07 -1.82 -16.47
C THR A 19 8.27 -0.63 -15.92
N LEU A 20 7.86 -0.66 -14.65
CA LEU A 20 7.03 0.40 -14.05
C LEU A 20 7.84 1.54 -13.41
N LEU A 21 9.08 1.29 -12.96
CA LEU A 21 9.95 2.34 -12.41
C LEU A 21 10.48 3.32 -13.47
N ASN A 22 10.33 3.00 -14.76
CA ASN A 22 10.71 3.84 -15.90
C ASN A 22 9.50 4.42 -16.65
N PHE A 23 8.37 4.63 -15.96
CA PHE A 23 7.22 5.26 -16.60
C PHE A 23 7.54 6.73 -16.93
N PRO A 24 7.45 7.17 -18.20
CA PRO A 24 7.66 8.56 -18.54
C PRO A 24 6.56 9.39 -17.86
N THR A 25 6.98 10.27 -16.95
CA THR A 25 6.11 11.22 -16.24
C THR A 25 6.21 12.56 -16.97
N PRO A 26 5.27 12.90 -17.88
CA PRO A 26 5.48 14.01 -18.82
C PRO A 26 5.18 15.38 -18.20
N GLY A 27 4.70 15.42 -16.95
CA GLY A 27 4.20 16.64 -16.31
C GLY A 27 5.13 17.17 -15.21
N PRO A 28 4.96 18.44 -14.80
CA PRO A 28 5.65 18.99 -13.64
C PRO A 28 5.25 18.23 -12.37
N VAL A 29 6.20 18.05 -11.46
CA VAL A 29 5.95 17.45 -10.15
C VAL A 29 4.91 18.29 -9.40
N ASN A 30 3.83 17.66 -8.94
CA ASN A 30 2.82 18.35 -8.14
C ASN A 30 3.31 18.52 -6.70
N ASN A 31 3.58 19.76 -6.30
CA ASN A 31 4.01 20.12 -4.95
C ASN A 31 2.89 20.69 -4.07
N ASN A 32 1.64 20.67 -4.55
CA ASN A 32 0.51 21.19 -3.78
C ASN A 32 0.27 20.32 -2.52
N PRO A 33 -0.21 20.91 -1.43
CA PRO A 33 -0.70 20.16 -0.28
C PRO A 33 -1.99 19.40 -0.66
N LEU A 34 -2.35 18.41 0.15
CA LEU A 34 -3.62 17.71 -0.01
C LEU A 34 -4.79 18.65 0.37
N ASP A 35 -5.89 18.57 -0.38
CA ASP A 35 -7.14 19.25 -0.01
C ASP A 35 -8.10 18.27 0.65
N LYS A 36 -8.43 18.50 1.94
CA LYS A 36 -9.34 17.64 2.72
C LYS A 36 -10.73 17.46 2.09
N LYS A 37 -11.14 18.35 1.19
CA LYS A 37 -12.45 18.32 0.50
C LYS A 37 -12.45 17.49 -0.78
N ASP A 38 -11.28 17.15 -1.30
CA ASP A 38 -11.12 16.35 -2.51
C ASP A 38 -11.17 14.85 -2.21
N HIS A 39 -11.55 14.08 -3.23
CA HIS A 39 -11.56 12.62 -3.15
C HIS A 39 -10.15 12.09 -2.95
N THR A 40 -10.01 11.23 -1.94
CA THR A 40 -8.71 10.76 -1.46
C THR A 40 -8.60 9.23 -1.59
N ALA A 41 -7.59 8.76 -2.31
CA ALA A 41 -7.25 7.34 -2.32
C ALA A 41 -6.27 7.05 -1.19
N ILE A 42 -6.70 6.27 -0.20
CA ILE A 42 -5.82 5.78 0.87
C ILE A 42 -5.30 4.42 0.41
N GLN A 43 -4.00 4.27 0.14
CA GLN A 43 -3.42 3.01 -0.30
C GLN A 43 -2.59 2.36 0.81
N LEU A 44 -3.03 1.20 1.28
CA LEU A 44 -2.25 0.37 2.19
C LEU A 44 -1.08 -0.28 1.46
N VAL A 45 0.12 -0.13 2.01
CA VAL A 45 1.36 -0.71 1.49
C VAL A 45 2.16 -1.32 2.64
N THR A 46 2.85 -2.43 2.38
CA THR A 46 3.76 -3.06 3.34
C THR A 46 5.21 -2.59 3.16
N GLY A 47 5.49 -1.84 2.10
CA GLY A 47 6.82 -1.38 1.69
C GLY A 47 6.87 -1.00 0.22
N TYR A 48 7.96 -0.36 -0.21
CA TYR A 48 8.14 0.03 -1.61
C TYR A 48 8.41 -1.18 -2.50
N SER A 49 7.52 -1.45 -3.45
CA SER A 49 7.57 -2.62 -4.33
C SER A 49 6.75 -2.40 -5.60
N GLY A 50 7.07 -3.14 -6.66
CA GLY A 50 6.29 -3.15 -7.91
C GLY A 50 4.82 -3.51 -7.71
N PHE A 51 4.48 -4.24 -6.65
CA PHE A 51 3.09 -4.53 -6.30
C PHE A 51 2.33 -3.27 -5.84
N GLY A 52 2.90 -2.46 -4.95
CA GLY A 52 2.28 -1.21 -4.54
C GLY A 52 2.24 -0.19 -5.67
N VAL A 53 3.26 -0.16 -6.54
CA VAL A 53 3.26 0.67 -7.75
C VAL A 53 2.15 0.21 -8.70
N HIS A 54 2.02 -1.09 -8.93
CA HIS A 54 0.94 -1.63 -9.77
C HIS A 54 -0.44 -1.35 -9.16
N THR A 55 -0.59 -1.43 -7.84
CA THR A 55 -1.83 -1.08 -7.14
C THR A 55 -2.19 0.38 -7.40
N LEU A 56 -1.23 1.31 -7.22
CA LEU A 56 -1.41 2.73 -7.51
C LEU A 56 -1.89 2.94 -8.94
N LEU A 57 -1.16 2.41 -9.93
CA LEU A 57 -1.53 2.55 -11.35
C LEU A 57 -2.89 1.91 -11.66
N SER A 58 -3.25 0.82 -10.98
CA SER A 58 -4.56 0.19 -11.12
C SER A 58 -5.68 1.09 -10.58
N VAL A 59 -5.47 1.76 -9.44
CA VAL A 59 -6.42 2.77 -8.91
C VAL A 59 -6.62 3.88 -9.95
N LEU A 60 -5.52 4.44 -10.46
CA LEU A 60 -5.56 5.57 -11.40
C LEU A 60 -6.24 5.22 -12.73
N THR A 61 -6.04 3.99 -13.23
CA THR A 61 -6.63 3.52 -14.49
C THR A 61 -8.07 3.05 -14.34
N THR A 62 -8.44 2.45 -13.19
CA THR A 62 -9.79 1.96 -12.94
C THR A 62 -10.76 3.09 -12.57
N PHE A 63 -10.26 4.12 -11.88
CA PHE A 63 -11.06 5.26 -11.40
C PHE A 63 -10.49 6.59 -11.95
N PRO A 64 -10.52 6.78 -13.28
CA PRO A 64 -9.94 7.97 -13.89
C PRO A 64 -10.62 9.24 -13.37
N ASN A 65 -9.84 10.29 -13.13
CA ASN A 65 -10.29 11.61 -12.67
C ASN A 65 -11.11 11.61 -11.36
N THR A 66 -11.10 10.50 -10.61
CA THR A 66 -11.89 10.37 -9.39
C THR A 66 -11.14 10.94 -8.19
N TYR A 67 -9.90 10.49 -7.97
CA TYR A 67 -9.10 10.87 -6.81
C TYR A 67 -8.11 11.97 -7.17
N LYS A 68 -8.00 13.00 -6.32
CA LYS A 68 -7.01 14.08 -6.48
C LYS A 68 -5.90 14.01 -5.41
N ASN A 69 -6.23 13.43 -4.26
CA ASN A 69 -5.28 13.14 -3.20
C ASN A 69 -4.95 11.65 -3.16
N ILE A 70 -3.70 11.34 -2.81
CA ILE A 70 -3.25 9.98 -2.56
C ILE A 70 -2.50 9.94 -1.23
N ILE A 71 -2.92 9.07 -0.31
CA ILE A 71 -2.26 8.89 0.98
C ILE A 71 -1.77 7.44 1.07
N PHE A 72 -0.46 7.26 1.17
CA PHE A 72 0.13 5.94 1.37
C PHE A 72 0.21 5.61 2.85
N VAL A 73 -0.23 4.42 3.24
CA VAL A 73 -0.32 4.00 4.64
C VAL A 73 0.47 2.72 4.84
N SER A 74 1.35 2.70 5.84
CA SER A 74 2.07 1.48 6.24
C SER A 74 2.07 1.30 7.75
N VAL A 75 2.15 0.05 8.19
CA VAL A 75 2.36 -0.30 9.59
C VAL A 75 3.76 -0.91 9.73
N ALA A 76 4.57 -0.36 10.61
CA ALA A 76 5.82 -0.98 11.04
C ALA A 76 5.50 -2.03 12.11
N ALA A 77 5.45 -3.30 11.67
CA ALA A 77 5.12 -4.42 12.54
C ALA A 77 6.26 -4.72 13.52
N ILE A 78 6.00 -4.60 14.81
CA ILE A 78 6.95 -4.94 15.88
C ILE A 78 6.65 -6.36 16.36
N ASP A 79 7.66 -7.23 16.39
CA ASP A 79 7.51 -8.55 17.00
C ASP A 79 7.67 -8.43 18.52
N SER A 80 6.55 -8.63 19.24
CA SER A 80 6.50 -8.62 20.70
C SER A 80 7.42 -9.64 21.38
N GLY A 81 7.79 -10.73 20.69
CA GLY A 81 8.68 -11.77 21.20
C GLY A 81 10.17 -11.51 20.91
N SER A 82 10.48 -10.61 19.97
CA SER A 82 11.85 -10.30 19.56
C SER A 82 12.21 -8.83 19.74
N PHE A 83 11.56 -8.11 20.66
CA PHE A 83 11.84 -6.70 20.91
C PHE A 83 13.29 -6.52 21.40
N LYS A 84 14.19 -6.05 20.54
CA LYS A 84 15.63 -5.91 20.89
C LYS A 84 16.06 -4.48 21.24
N GLY A 85 15.11 -3.57 21.44
CA GLY A 85 15.34 -2.22 21.96
C GLY A 85 14.91 -1.08 21.01
N ALA A 86 14.99 0.15 21.51
CA ALA A 86 14.51 1.36 20.82
C ALA A 86 15.23 1.64 19.49
N GLU A 87 16.51 1.26 19.36
CA GLU A 87 17.28 1.47 18.12
C GLU A 87 16.76 0.64 16.95
N GLU A 88 16.37 -0.63 17.18
CA GLU A 88 15.80 -1.48 16.11
C GLU A 88 14.43 -0.97 15.65
N VAL A 89 13.62 -0.45 16.57
CA VAL A 89 12.34 0.17 16.24
C VAL A 89 12.55 1.41 15.37
N ASN A 90 13.47 2.30 15.76
CA ASN A 90 13.80 3.49 14.98
C ASN A 90 14.31 3.13 13.57
N ALA A 91 15.15 2.10 13.45
CA ALA A 91 15.65 1.64 12.15
C ALA A 91 14.52 1.07 11.27
N LEU A 92 13.56 0.35 11.86
CA LEU A 92 12.39 -0.16 11.16
C LEU A 92 11.50 0.99 10.66
N GLU A 93 11.20 1.95 11.54
CA GLU A 93 10.44 3.15 11.20
C GLU A 93 11.06 3.92 10.05
N GLN A 94 12.38 4.17 10.11
CA GLN A 94 13.11 4.84 9.03
C GLN A 94 13.04 4.05 7.72
N SER A 95 13.18 2.72 7.77
CA SER A 95 13.10 1.87 6.58
C SER A 95 11.73 1.95 5.91
N VAL A 96 10.65 1.93 6.71
CA VAL A 96 9.27 2.04 6.21
C VAL A 96 8.99 3.43 5.65
N ASN A 97 9.40 4.49 6.36
CA ASN A 97 9.25 5.87 5.90
C ASN A 97 9.98 6.11 4.56
N ASN A 98 11.23 5.66 4.43
CA ASN A 98 11.97 5.74 3.17
C ASN A 98 11.25 5.02 2.01
N GLY A 99 10.49 3.96 2.30
CA GLY A 99 9.66 3.28 1.33
C GLY A 99 8.41 4.08 0.93
N LEU A 100 7.74 4.67 1.92
CA LEU A 100 6.57 5.54 1.72
C LEU A 100 6.92 6.79 0.92
N GLU A 101 8.04 7.44 1.20
CA GLU A 101 8.51 8.64 0.49
C GLU A 101 8.67 8.39 -1.01
N LYS A 102 9.19 7.22 -1.40
CA LYS A 102 9.30 6.84 -2.82
C LYS A 102 7.93 6.74 -3.51
N TYR A 103 6.89 6.31 -2.80
CA TYR A 103 5.53 6.33 -3.34
C TYR A 103 4.98 7.75 -3.48
N VAL A 104 5.24 8.61 -2.49
CA VAL A 104 4.84 10.02 -2.54
C VAL A 104 5.50 10.71 -3.73
N GLU A 105 6.81 10.54 -3.90
CA GLU A 105 7.54 11.07 -5.06
C GLU A 105 6.96 10.60 -6.38
N LEU A 106 6.67 9.30 -6.51
CA LEU A 106 6.07 8.72 -7.71
C LEU A 106 4.69 9.33 -8.01
N ALA A 107 3.81 9.40 -7.01
CA ALA A 107 2.47 9.97 -7.17
C ALA A 107 2.52 11.46 -7.53
N ARG A 108 3.44 12.23 -6.93
CA ARG A 108 3.65 13.64 -7.26
C ARG A 108 4.21 13.84 -8.67
N LYS A 109 5.13 12.98 -9.13
CA LYS A 109 5.61 12.96 -10.53
C LYS A 109 4.49 12.60 -11.52
N LEU A 110 3.50 11.83 -11.09
CA LEU A 110 2.28 11.52 -11.86
C LEU A 110 1.23 12.64 -11.82
N GLY A 111 1.48 13.74 -11.08
CA GLY A 111 0.61 14.92 -11.02
C GLY A 111 -0.37 14.96 -9.85
N PHE A 112 -0.30 14.04 -8.89
CA PHE A 112 -1.22 13.99 -7.74
C PHE A 112 -0.67 14.72 -6.51
N ALA A 113 -1.55 15.28 -5.69
CA ALA A 113 -1.18 15.68 -4.34
C ALA A 113 -1.04 14.40 -3.51
N ALA A 114 0.15 14.15 -2.95
CA ALA A 114 0.41 12.90 -2.25
C ALA A 114 1.17 13.08 -0.94
N ASP A 115 0.87 12.23 0.02
CA ASP A 115 1.47 12.21 1.35
C ASP A 115 1.45 10.77 1.90
N CYS A 116 2.06 10.55 3.05
CA CYS A 116 2.12 9.24 3.68
C CYS A 116 1.90 9.29 5.19
N ARG A 117 1.42 8.19 5.74
CA ARG A 117 1.24 7.98 7.17
C ARG A 117 1.79 6.62 7.56
N MET A 118 2.41 6.58 8.73
CA MET A 118 2.92 5.36 9.32
C MET A 118 2.51 5.29 10.77
N THR A 119 2.25 4.07 11.24
CA THR A 119 2.16 3.77 12.67
C THR A 119 3.00 2.52 12.98
N THR A 120 3.34 2.33 14.24
CA THR A 120 4.04 1.15 14.72
C THR A 120 3.12 0.35 15.64
N GLY A 121 3.20 -0.97 15.57
CA GLY A 121 2.30 -1.81 16.36
C GLY A 121 2.64 -3.28 16.29
N THR A 122 2.20 -4.01 17.32
CA THR A 122 2.34 -5.47 17.39
C THR A 122 1.22 -6.18 16.64
N ASP A 123 0.02 -5.58 16.60
CA ASP A 123 -1.09 -6.03 15.75
C ASP A 123 -1.19 -5.15 14.49
N VAL A 124 -0.84 -5.73 13.34
CA VAL A 124 -0.84 -5.04 12.05
C VAL A 124 -2.25 -4.67 11.58
N VAL A 125 -3.25 -5.53 11.84
CA VAL A 125 -4.63 -5.31 11.39
C VAL A 125 -5.22 -4.15 12.17
N GLU A 126 -5.16 -4.21 13.50
CA GLU A 126 -5.69 -3.15 14.36
C GLU A 126 -5.01 -1.80 14.08
N SER A 127 -3.68 -1.80 14.00
CA SER A 127 -2.91 -0.58 13.73
C SER A 127 -3.26 0.03 12.37
N ALA A 128 -3.41 -0.78 11.32
CA ALA A 128 -3.80 -0.30 10.00
C ALA A 128 -5.23 0.24 9.99
N VAL A 129 -6.16 -0.44 10.66
CA VAL A 129 -7.57 -0.01 10.75
C VAL A 129 -7.67 1.34 11.47
N ASN A 130 -7.03 1.48 12.63
CA ASN A 130 -7.02 2.72 13.40
C ASN A 130 -6.44 3.89 12.59
N LEU A 131 -5.29 3.67 11.96
CA LEU A 131 -4.66 4.70 11.13
C LEU A 131 -5.53 5.09 9.93
N CYS A 132 -6.17 4.13 9.26
CA CYS A 132 -7.11 4.42 8.18
C CYS A 132 -8.35 5.19 8.66
N MET A 133 -8.87 4.90 9.86
CA MET A 133 -10.00 5.65 10.44
C MET A 133 -9.61 7.09 10.78
N GLU A 134 -8.43 7.31 11.36
CA GLU A 134 -7.90 8.65 11.64
C GLU A 134 -7.78 9.48 10.35
N ILE A 135 -7.21 8.88 9.30
CA ILE A 135 -7.08 9.55 8.00
C ILE A 135 -8.45 9.80 7.39
N ALA A 136 -9.39 8.86 7.45
CA ALA A 136 -10.72 9.06 6.91
C ALA A 136 -11.53 10.13 7.65
N ALA A 137 -11.26 10.33 8.95
CA ALA A 137 -11.82 11.45 9.70
C ALA A 137 -11.24 12.80 9.21
N GLU A 138 -9.96 12.83 8.83
CA GLU A 138 -9.31 14.02 8.25
C GLU A 138 -9.72 14.28 6.78
N TYR A 139 -9.97 13.21 6.02
CA TYR A 139 -10.32 13.22 4.59
C TYR A 139 -11.64 12.48 4.34
N PRO A 140 -12.81 13.09 4.61
CA PRO A 140 -14.10 12.40 4.62
C PRO A 140 -14.52 11.77 3.29
N LYS A 141 -13.94 12.20 2.17
CA LYS A 141 -14.18 11.63 0.84
C LYS A 141 -13.11 10.60 0.47
N SER A 142 -12.75 9.73 1.41
CA SER A 142 -11.71 8.73 1.21
C SER A 142 -12.23 7.36 0.82
N THR A 143 -11.47 6.67 -0.04
CA THR A 143 -11.62 5.24 -0.30
C THR A 143 -10.32 4.54 0.07
N VAL A 144 -10.39 3.46 0.83
CA VAL A 144 -9.22 2.65 1.20
C VAL A 144 -9.01 1.55 0.16
N PHE A 145 -7.80 1.49 -0.38
CA PHE A 145 -7.35 0.51 -1.35
C PHE A 145 -6.33 -0.43 -0.71
N THR A 146 -6.52 -1.71 -0.97
CA THR A 146 -5.53 -2.74 -0.70
C THR A 146 -5.37 -3.63 -1.93
N GLY A 147 -4.16 -4.09 -2.19
CA GLY A 147 -3.90 -5.01 -3.27
C GLY A 147 -4.15 -6.45 -2.84
N GLN A 148 -4.74 -7.27 -3.71
CA GLN A 148 -4.77 -8.73 -3.56
C GLN A 148 -3.98 -9.39 -4.69
N ILE A 149 -3.08 -10.31 -4.34
CA ILE A 149 -2.42 -11.14 -5.35
C ILE A 149 -3.39 -12.25 -5.77
N THR A 150 -3.77 -12.28 -7.05
CA THR A 150 -4.63 -13.32 -7.65
C THR A 150 -3.79 -14.23 -8.56
N PHE A 151 -3.75 -15.54 -8.27
CA PHE A 151 -3.04 -16.56 -9.06
C PHE A 151 -4.02 -17.46 -9.82
N ARG A 152 -3.67 -17.85 -11.05
CA ARG A 152 -4.54 -18.59 -11.99
C ARG A 152 -4.53 -20.12 -11.83
N LEU A 153 -3.74 -20.70 -10.93
CA LEU A 153 -3.64 -22.16 -10.74
C LEU A 153 -4.09 -22.58 -9.33
N GLU A 154 -5.15 -23.38 -9.31
CA GLU A 154 -5.97 -23.82 -8.16
C GLU A 154 -5.30 -24.75 -7.14
N LYS A 155 -3.98 -24.73 -6.97
CA LYS A 155 -3.32 -25.59 -5.96
C LYS A 155 -3.00 -24.79 -4.69
N PHE A 156 -4.03 -24.73 -3.84
CA PHE A 156 -4.02 -24.40 -2.41
C PHE A 156 -2.74 -24.91 -1.73
N TYR A 157 -2.04 -24.04 -0.97
CA TYR A 157 -1.28 -24.32 0.28
C TYR A 157 -0.38 -23.16 0.75
N HIS A 158 -0.40 -21.99 0.09
CA HIS A 158 0.34 -20.78 0.56
C HIS A 158 -0.52 -19.51 0.71
N LYS A 159 -1.82 -19.70 0.97
CA LYS A 159 -2.86 -18.65 0.92
C LYS A 159 -2.91 -17.64 2.10
N LEU A 160 -2.14 -17.81 3.18
CA LEU A 160 -2.69 -17.44 4.49
C LEU A 160 -2.20 -16.14 5.17
N LEU A 161 -1.16 -15.42 4.70
CA LEU A 161 -0.65 -14.27 5.46
C LEU A 161 -0.94 -12.89 4.84
N HIS A 162 -0.77 -12.73 3.52
CA HIS A 162 -1.02 -11.42 2.88
C HIS A 162 -2.49 -11.17 2.53
N ASN A 163 -3.25 -12.20 2.18
CA ASN A 163 -4.67 -12.02 1.81
C ASN A 163 -5.57 -11.95 3.05
N GLU A 164 -5.35 -12.80 4.06
CA GLU A 164 -6.12 -12.76 5.32
C GLU A 164 -6.01 -11.40 6.00
N THR A 165 -4.81 -10.80 6.03
CA THR A 165 -4.61 -9.45 6.59
C THR A 165 -5.40 -8.39 5.82
N ALA A 166 -5.38 -8.43 4.48
CA ALA A 166 -6.14 -7.48 3.65
C ALA A 166 -7.66 -7.62 3.83
N PHE A 167 -8.18 -8.86 3.88
CA PHE A 167 -9.59 -9.12 4.14
C PHE A 167 -10.01 -8.77 5.57
N ALA A 168 -9.15 -9.00 6.55
CA ALA A 168 -9.40 -8.60 7.93
C ALA A 168 -9.50 -7.08 8.04
N ILE A 169 -8.51 -6.34 7.52
CA ILE A 169 -8.55 -4.87 7.48
C ILE A 169 -9.82 -4.38 6.76
N GLN A 170 -10.14 -4.95 5.59
CA GLN A 170 -11.33 -4.61 4.83
C GLN A 170 -12.60 -4.76 5.66
N ARG A 171 -12.80 -5.94 6.27
CA ARG A 171 -13.98 -6.26 7.07
C ARG A 171 -14.14 -5.29 8.25
N HIS A 172 -13.05 -4.97 8.93
CA HIS A 172 -13.07 -4.03 10.06
C HIS A 172 -13.41 -2.61 9.58
N LEU A 173 -12.76 -2.12 8.52
CA LEU A 173 -13.04 -0.79 7.97
C LEU A 173 -14.49 -0.66 7.46
N GLN A 174 -15.03 -1.69 6.81
CA GLN A 174 -16.42 -1.72 6.36
C GLN A 174 -17.41 -1.68 7.52
N TRP A 175 -17.10 -2.36 8.63
CA TRP A 175 -17.89 -2.27 9.87
C TRP A 175 -17.97 -0.82 10.39
N HIS A 176 -16.91 -0.03 10.19
CA HIS A 176 -16.85 1.39 10.51
C HIS A 176 -17.40 2.31 9.40
N GLY A 177 -18.04 1.75 8.35
CA GLY A 177 -18.65 2.52 7.27
C GLY A 177 -17.69 3.09 6.24
N LEU A 178 -16.42 2.67 6.25
CA LEU A 178 -15.42 3.12 5.29
C LEU A 178 -15.50 2.34 3.99
N THR A 179 -15.49 3.06 2.86
CA THR A 179 -15.46 2.42 1.54
C THR A 179 -14.09 1.82 1.31
N THR A 180 -14.05 0.52 1.08
CA THR A 180 -12.81 -0.24 0.86
C THR A 180 -12.87 -1.02 -0.45
N VAL A 181 -11.80 -0.97 -1.24
CA VAL A 181 -11.69 -1.69 -2.51
C VAL A 181 -10.46 -2.60 -2.48
N ILE A 182 -10.66 -3.88 -2.79
CA ILE A 182 -9.58 -4.83 -3.04
C ILE A 182 -9.38 -4.94 -4.54
N LEU A 183 -8.19 -4.55 -5.02
CA LEU A 183 -7.88 -4.61 -6.45
C LEU A 183 -7.31 -5.98 -6.84
N PRO A 184 -7.84 -6.65 -7.88
CA PRO A 184 -7.31 -7.91 -8.35
C PRO A 184 -6.02 -7.69 -9.14
N ILE A 185 -4.87 -8.00 -8.55
CA ILE A 185 -3.59 -7.90 -9.24
C ILE A 185 -3.27 -9.25 -9.86
N ARG A 186 -3.25 -9.29 -11.19
CA ARG A 186 -2.95 -10.49 -11.97
C ARG A 186 -1.46 -10.57 -12.21
N MET A 187 -0.79 -11.54 -11.60
CA MET A 187 0.60 -11.86 -11.95
C MET A 187 0.60 -12.90 -13.06
N ARG A 188 1.19 -12.57 -14.21
CA ARG A 188 1.58 -13.58 -15.21
C ARG A 188 2.87 -14.22 -14.69
N VAL A 189 2.76 -15.40 -14.11
CA VAL A 189 3.91 -16.27 -13.83
C VAL A 189 3.87 -17.43 -14.81
#